data_AF-A0A859QGN2-F1
#
_entry.id   AF-A0A859QGN2-F1
#
_cell.length_a   1.000
_cell.length_b   1.000
_cell.length_c   1.000
_cell.angle_alpha   90.00
_cell.angle_beta   90.00
_cell.angle_gamma   90.00
#
_symmetry.space_group_name_H-M   'P 1'
#
loop_
_entity.id
_entity.type
_entity.pdbx_description
1 polymer ?
#
loop_
_entity_poly.entity_id
_entity_poly.type
_entity_poly.pdbx_seq_one_letter_code
_entity_poly.pdbx_strand_id
1 'polypeptide(L)'
;MRGSRQLTEVEAVTSRDRQAAVIGSALWAAAGDALGWITELGDEGTVRHRTGSSSVSRTVEWRRRIGGKFGPTVRLPAGTYSDDTQLRLAVGRATGPTGVFDAEAFAKIELPVWSSYSLGAGRGTSAAASNLAKTSVSWFNNFFGQADGRNYFVAGGNGAAMRIQPHVWKSDPSRPDTFLPDVLRDSVITHGAPKGIGGAVFHSLCVAYALNEGRAPELNEWRNFIQHLEYCEAIIKSDDKLGLFWLKAWESKAGRSLGDAFKDEITQAQRAIGEIAEFADSPARYEDVLQALGCLDEATRGAGIGTALAAAVVANYVGKVGEEDALLIAANALHSDTDTIASMAGAIFGCFASVDMTWDIQDKDYIASEARRMAALSSGQKVPSFHYPDLLSWTPPTTQSDGVGLLNGTLFMAGLGGLKEIGEEYETNDAIWQWASLPFGQTVLTKRRRKPRLLGPADAPLVPVPAKQASQRSPAPSPPKSRQPDFFAGSQSSFVTGGNVEARRVVEPDLEKLDLDALTSLVIDSGFPAALIGRILLALATRENGVEAAIAFSAIVAKAVRSRRKRV
;
A
#
# COMPACT_ATOMS: atom_id res chain seq x y z
N MET A 1 51.49 23.10 -30.78
CA MET A 1 51.00 22.93 -29.39
C MET A 1 49.73 23.75 -29.22
N ARG A 2 48.58 23.14 -29.48
CA ARG A 2 47.24 23.67 -29.20
C ARG A 2 46.45 22.54 -28.57
N GLY A 3 45.66 22.85 -27.55
CA GLY A 3 44.60 21.98 -27.04
C GLY A 3 44.86 21.43 -25.65
N SER A 4 44.26 22.06 -24.64
CA SER A 4 43.78 21.42 -23.39
C SER A 4 43.18 22.48 -22.46
N ARG A 5 42.05 23.09 -22.88
CA ARG A 5 41.11 23.79 -22.00
C ARG A 5 39.71 23.66 -22.60
N GLN A 6 39.10 22.49 -22.41
CA GLN A 6 37.65 22.27 -22.55
C GLN A 6 37.32 20.82 -22.19
N LEU A 7 37.47 20.47 -20.91
CA LEU A 7 36.92 19.25 -20.32
C LEU A 7 36.70 19.56 -18.85
N THR A 8 35.61 20.26 -18.52
CA THR A 8 35.11 20.39 -17.12
C THR A 8 33.69 20.96 -17.02
N GLU A 9 32.91 21.01 -18.10
CA GLU A 9 31.53 21.55 -18.06
C GLU A 9 30.45 20.57 -18.55
N VAL A 10 30.80 19.30 -18.80
CA VAL A 10 29.86 18.29 -19.34
C VAL A 10 29.58 17.15 -18.34
N GLU A 11 30.17 17.16 -17.15
CA GLU A 11 29.89 16.19 -16.06
C GLU A 11 29.02 16.76 -14.94
N ALA A 12 28.28 17.84 -15.21
CA ALA A 12 27.38 18.50 -14.26
C ALA A 12 25.91 18.49 -14.72
N VAL A 13 25.46 17.43 -15.41
CA VAL A 13 24.03 17.10 -15.42
C VAL A 13 23.72 16.52 -14.04
N THR A 14 23.44 17.44 -13.12
CA THR A 14 23.20 17.23 -11.69
C THR A 14 22.31 16.01 -11.45
N SER A 15 22.78 15.05 -10.65
CA SER A 15 21.90 14.12 -9.96
C SER A 15 20.93 14.97 -9.13
N ARG A 16 19.72 15.21 -9.65
CA ARG A 16 18.66 15.90 -8.91
C ARG A 16 18.51 15.17 -7.57
N ASP A 17 18.43 15.92 -6.48
CA ASP A 17 18.30 15.32 -5.15
C ASP A 17 17.02 14.44 -5.14
N ARG A 18 17.23 13.12 -5.16
CA ARG A 18 16.16 12.12 -5.17
C ARG A 18 15.20 12.33 -4.02
N GLN A 19 15.71 12.73 -2.85
CA GLN A 19 14.90 12.99 -1.69
C GLN A 19 13.99 14.20 -1.93
N ALA A 20 14.53 15.30 -2.45
CA ALA A 20 13.75 16.49 -2.78
C ALA A 20 12.67 16.18 -3.83
N ALA A 21 13.00 15.41 -4.86
CA ALA A 21 12.05 14.99 -5.89
C ALA A 21 10.89 14.14 -5.32
N VAL A 22 11.18 13.20 -4.42
CA VAL A 22 10.17 12.37 -3.75
C VAL A 22 9.30 13.21 -2.79
N ILE A 23 9.90 14.16 -2.06
CA ILE A 23 9.13 15.12 -1.23
C ILE A 23 8.20 15.96 -2.11
N GLY A 24 8.71 16.50 -3.23
CA GLY A 24 7.93 17.26 -4.19
C GLY A 24 6.76 16.45 -4.74
N SER A 25 7.02 15.22 -5.19
CA SER A 25 5.98 14.27 -5.64
C SER A 25 4.88 14.08 -4.58
N ALA A 26 5.24 13.86 -3.32
CA ALA A 26 4.28 13.63 -2.25
C ALA A 26 3.45 14.89 -1.91
N LEU A 27 4.09 16.06 -1.83
CA LEU A 27 3.44 17.31 -1.47
C LEU A 27 2.52 17.83 -2.59
N TRP A 28 2.99 17.82 -3.84
CA TRP A 28 2.17 18.24 -4.98
C TRP A 28 1.00 17.29 -5.23
N ALA A 29 1.17 16.00 -4.97
CA ALA A 29 0.06 15.05 -5.02
C ALA A 29 -0.98 15.31 -3.92
N ALA A 30 -0.56 15.61 -2.69
CA ALA A 30 -1.48 15.98 -1.61
C ALA A 30 -2.17 17.32 -1.85
N ALA A 31 -1.49 18.27 -2.50
CA ALA A 31 -2.07 19.55 -2.90
C ALA A 31 -3.14 19.37 -3.99
N GLY A 32 -2.84 18.54 -5.00
CA GLY A 32 -3.78 18.21 -6.07
C GLY A 32 -5.04 17.55 -5.54
N ASP A 33 -4.89 16.58 -4.65
CA ASP A 33 -5.98 15.96 -3.90
C ASP A 33 -6.79 17.01 -3.13
N ALA A 34 -6.16 17.76 -2.21
CA ALA A 34 -6.85 18.74 -1.38
C ALA A 34 -7.57 19.84 -2.16
N LEU A 35 -7.02 20.27 -3.31
CA LEU A 35 -7.65 21.24 -4.20
C LEU A 35 -8.81 20.61 -4.99
N GLY A 36 -8.56 19.49 -5.67
CA GLY A 36 -9.54 18.83 -6.52
C GLY A 36 -10.72 18.25 -5.73
N TRP A 37 -10.54 17.95 -4.44
CA TRP A 37 -11.61 17.40 -3.61
C TRP A 37 -12.70 18.42 -3.30
N ILE A 38 -12.34 19.71 -3.35
CA ILE A 38 -13.28 20.82 -3.22
C ILE A 38 -14.27 20.84 -4.39
N THR A 39 -13.85 20.47 -5.59
CA THR A 39 -14.64 20.51 -6.82
C THR A 39 -15.20 19.15 -7.26
N GLU A 40 -14.74 18.08 -6.61
CA GLU A 40 -15.09 16.69 -6.90
C GLU A 40 -16.60 16.46 -7.05
N LEU A 41 -16.96 15.88 -8.20
CA LEU A 41 -18.33 15.54 -8.63
C LEU A 41 -19.32 16.70 -8.50
N GLY A 42 -18.82 17.94 -8.49
CA GLY A 42 -19.60 19.15 -8.36
C GLY A 42 -19.88 19.81 -9.71
N ASP A 43 -20.98 20.56 -9.75
CA ASP A 43 -21.22 21.63 -10.70
C ASP A 43 -20.79 22.98 -10.08
N GLU A 44 -20.86 24.07 -10.85
CA GLU A 44 -20.50 25.41 -10.36
C GLU A 44 -21.31 25.81 -9.11
N GLY A 45 -22.57 25.38 -9.02
CA GLY A 45 -23.43 25.63 -7.86
C GLY A 45 -22.91 24.96 -6.60
N THR A 46 -22.44 23.71 -6.73
CA THR A 46 -21.82 22.93 -5.67
C THR A 46 -20.51 23.57 -5.21
N VAL A 47 -19.64 23.98 -6.15
CA VAL A 47 -18.39 24.67 -5.83
C VAL A 47 -18.68 25.99 -5.11
N ARG A 48 -19.65 26.78 -5.60
CA ARG A 48 -20.08 28.03 -4.97
C ARG A 48 -20.64 27.81 -3.57
N HIS A 49 -21.36 26.72 -3.33
CA HIS A 49 -21.84 26.38 -2.00
C HIS A 49 -20.69 26.01 -1.04
N ARG A 50 -19.65 25.34 -1.55
CA ARG A 50 -18.48 24.91 -0.75
C ARG A 50 -17.54 26.07 -0.44
N THR A 51 -17.28 26.95 -1.40
CA THR A 51 -16.19 27.96 -1.33
C THR A 51 -16.65 29.41 -1.42
N GLY A 52 -17.89 29.67 -1.85
CA GLY A 52 -18.38 31.01 -2.21
C GLY A 52 -18.07 31.45 -3.65
N SER A 53 -17.28 30.69 -4.41
CA SER A 53 -16.86 30.96 -5.80
C SER A 53 -17.29 29.83 -6.75
N SER A 54 -17.50 30.11 -8.03
CA SER A 54 -17.79 29.06 -9.03
C SER A 54 -16.57 28.21 -9.43
N SER A 55 -15.37 28.65 -9.05
CA SER A 55 -14.10 27.96 -9.30
C SER A 55 -13.18 28.07 -8.09
N VAL A 56 -12.18 27.19 -8.03
CA VAL A 56 -11.09 27.22 -7.03
C VAL A 56 -9.84 27.87 -7.63
N SER A 57 -9.11 28.60 -6.79
CA SER A 57 -7.83 29.25 -7.13
C SER A 57 -6.67 28.83 -6.21
N ARG A 58 -6.99 28.18 -5.09
CA ARG A 58 -6.08 27.62 -4.09
C ARG A 58 -6.88 26.75 -3.12
N THR A 59 -6.19 26.02 -2.26
CA THR A 59 -6.83 25.34 -1.12
C THR A 59 -7.48 26.39 -0.20
N VAL A 60 -8.72 26.14 0.19
CA VAL A 60 -9.47 27.00 1.11
C VAL A 60 -10.17 26.14 2.15
N GLU A 61 -10.55 26.76 3.27
CA GLU A 61 -11.48 26.15 4.18
C GLU A 61 -12.88 26.08 3.56
N TRP A 62 -13.58 24.97 3.79
CA TRP A 62 -14.92 24.74 3.25
C TRP A 62 -15.72 23.80 4.15
N ARG A 63 -16.96 23.49 3.76
CA ARG A 63 -17.84 22.58 4.51
C ARG A 63 -18.41 21.49 3.59
N ARG A 64 -18.46 20.26 4.10
CA ARG A 64 -19.08 19.11 3.42
C ARG A 64 -19.87 18.27 4.42
N ARG A 65 -20.94 17.63 3.95
CA ARG A 65 -21.60 16.58 4.72
C ARG A 65 -20.76 15.29 4.65
N ILE A 66 -20.30 14.80 5.80
CA ILE A 66 -19.47 13.59 5.90
C ILE A 66 -20.28 12.46 6.54
N GLY A 67 -20.05 11.21 6.13
CA GLY A 67 -20.75 10.05 6.71
C GLY A 67 -22.10 9.71 6.05
N GLY A 68 -22.34 10.20 4.83
CA GLY A 68 -23.56 9.95 4.06
C GLY A 68 -24.71 10.89 4.41
N LYS A 69 -25.93 10.53 3.97
CA LYS A 69 -27.13 11.40 4.07
C LYS A 69 -27.42 11.92 5.48
N PHE A 70 -27.12 11.11 6.50
CA PHE A 70 -27.42 11.35 7.90
C PHE A 70 -26.22 11.82 8.74
N GLY A 71 -25.05 11.99 8.14
CA GLY A 71 -23.89 12.46 8.87
C GLY A 71 -23.82 13.99 8.97
N PRO A 72 -22.90 14.52 9.79
CA PRO A 72 -22.81 15.95 10.07
C PRO A 72 -22.26 16.75 8.88
N THR A 73 -22.59 18.04 8.84
CA THR A 73 -21.84 19.02 8.05
C THR A 73 -20.60 19.41 8.85
N VAL A 74 -19.41 19.07 8.34
CA VAL A 74 -18.13 19.26 9.02
C VAL A 74 -17.36 20.40 8.37
N ARG A 75 -16.65 21.19 9.18
CA ARG A 75 -15.69 22.19 8.71
C ARG A 75 -14.39 21.48 8.33
N LEU A 76 -13.97 21.67 7.09
CA LEU A 76 -12.76 21.11 6.51
C LEU A 76 -11.74 22.26 6.37
N PRO A 77 -10.66 22.28 7.17
CA PRO A 77 -9.61 23.29 7.06
C PRO A 77 -9.01 23.39 5.64
N ALA A 78 -8.37 24.51 5.34
CA ALA A 78 -7.62 24.65 4.09
C ALA A 78 -6.55 23.54 4.00
N GLY A 79 -6.49 22.88 2.85
CA GLY A 79 -5.53 21.81 2.60
C GLY A 79 -5.98 20.42 3.05
N THR A 80 -7.21 20.24 3.52
CA THR A 80 -7.74 18.89 3.82
C THR A 80 -7.78 18.02 2.58
N TYR A 81 -7.08 16.89 2.64
CA TYR A 81 -6.99 15.88 1.59
C TYR A 81 -8.03 14.75 1.76
N SER A 82 -8.32 14.03 0.67
CA SER A 82 -9.30 12.94 0.59
C SER A 82 -8.68 11.55 0.81
N ASP A 83 -9.37 10.49 0.38
CA ASP A 83 -8.91 9.11 0.48
C ASP A 83 -7.67 8.82 -0.35
N ASP A 84 -7.42 9.60 -1.41
CA ASP A 84 -6.19 9.60 -2.20
C ASP A 84 -4.95 9.63 -1.31
N THR A 85 -4.78 10.72 -0.56
CA THR A 85 -3.63 10.93 0.30
C THR A 85 -3.70 10.05 1.55
N GLN A 86 -4.90 9.82 2.12
CA GLN A 86 -5.05 8.93 3.28
C GLN A 86 -4.53 7.52 2.99
N LEU A 87 -4.91 6.95 1.84
CA LEU A 87 -4.50 5.61 1.45
C LEU A 87 -3.06 5.56 0.95
N ARG A 88 -2.57 6.63 0.30
CA ARG A 88 -1.14 6.74 -0.04
C ARG A 88 -0.26 6.69 1.21
N LEU A 89 -0.65 7.41 2.27
CA LEU A 89 0.06 7.38 3.55
C LEU A 89 -0.04 6.00 4.21
N ALA A 90 -1.19 5.33 4.13
CA ALA A 90 -1.35 3.96 4.61
C ALA A 90 -0.45 2.94 3.89
N VAL A 91 -0.31 3.06 2.56
CA VAL A 91 0.65 2.24 1.78
C VAL A 91 2.08 2.52 2.22
N GLY A 92 2.42 3.80 2.44
CA GLY A 92 3.70 4.19 3.03
C GLY A 92 3.94 3.49 4.36
N ARG A 93 3.01 3.59 5.32
CA ARG A 93 3.12 2.96 6.65
C ARG A 93 3.23 1.45 6.60
N ALA A 94 2.56 0.79 5.66
CA ALA A 94 2.66 -0.65 5.44
C ALA A 94 3.97 -1.07 4.76
N THR A 95 4.88 -0.13 4.46
CA THR A 95 6.23 -0.44 3.98
C THR A 95 7.20 -0.50 5.17
N GLY A 96 7.75 -1.69 5.38
CA GLY A 96 8.65 -2.01 6.49
C GLY A 96 10.04 -1.35 6.40
N PRO A 97 10.91 -1.63 7.39
CA PRO A 97 12.17 -0.89 7.59
C PRO A 97 13.23 -1.17 6.52
N THR A 98 13.05 -2.22 5.71
CA THR A 98 13.93 -2.65 4.61
C THR A 98 13.30 -2.40 3.23
N GLY A 99 12.15 -1.73 3.17
CA GLY A 99 11.45 -1.43 1.92
C GLY A 99 10.50 -2.53 1.44
N VAL A 100 10.36 -3.63 2.18
CA VAL A 100 9.35 -4.66 1.87
C VAL A 100 7.94 -4.11 2.14
N PHE A 101 7.04 -4.23 1.16
CA PHE A 101 5.62 -3.90 1.36
C PHE A 101 4.90 -5.05 2.08
N ASP A 102 4.34 -4.76 3.24
CA ASP A 102 3.51 -5.69 4.00
C ASP A 102 2.05 -5.60 3.55
N ALA A 103 1.72 -6.40 2.53
CA ALA A 103 0.37 -6.51 2.00
C ALA A 103 -0.65 -7.00 3.04
N GLU A 104 -0.23 -7.77 4.04
CA GLU A 104 -1.14 -8.28 5.09
C GLU A 104 -1.48 -7.16 6.07
N ALA A 105 -0.48 -6.39 6.54
CA ALA A 105 -0.72 -5.22 7.38
C ALA A 105 -1.60 -4.18 6.67
N PHE A 106 -1.32 -3.89 5.39
CA PHE A 106 -2.16 -2.97 4.61
C PHE A 106 -3.61 -3.47 4.50
N ALA A 107 -3.80 -4.74 4.16
CA ALA A 107 -5.13 -5.29 3.90
C ALA A 107 -5.93 -5.58 5.18
N LYS A 108 -5.29 -6.02 6.26
CA LYS A 108 -5.97 -6.48 7.49
C LYS A 108 -6.03 -5.43 8.58
N ILE A 109 -5.22 -4.38 8.50
CA ILE A 109 -5.18 -3.33 9.52
C ILE A 109 -5.48 -1.98 8.89
N GLU A 110 -4.61 -1.48 8.03
CA GLU A 110 -4.73 -0.12 7.48
C GLU A 110 -6.07 0.11 6.76
N LEU A 111 -6.44 -0.74 5.80
CA LEU A 111 -7.69 -0.58 5.04
C LEU A 111 -8.96 -0.70 5.91
N PRO A 112 -9.13 -1.74 6.76
CA PRO A 112 -10.29 -1.81 7.65
C PRO A 112 -10.37 -0.63 8.63
N VAL A 113 -9.24 -0.21 9.21
CA VAL A 113 -9.21 0.90 10.16
C VAL A 113 -9.46 2.24 9.46
N TRP A 114 -8.95 2.43 8.24
CA TRP A 114 -9.18 3.62 7.40
C TRP A 114 -10.67 3.94 7.24
N SER A 115 -11.54 2.93 7.20
CA SER A 115 -12.99 3.14 7.16
C SER A 115 -13.55 3.99 8.31
N SER A 116 -12.81 4.10 9.42
CA SER A 116 -13.19 4.86 10.62
C SER A 116 -12.86 6.35 10.51
N TYR A 117 -12.05 6.75 9.53
CA TYR A 117 -11.66 8.13 9.27
C TYR A 117 -11.69 8.54 7.80
N SER A 118 -12.29 7.70 6.95
CA SER A 118 -12.26 7.90 5.51
C SER A 118 -13.03 9.15 5.07
N LEU A 119 -12.41 9.90 4.17
CA LEU A 119 -12.97 11.07 3.49
C LEU A 119 -12.93 10.79 2.00
N GLY A 120 -14.00 11.04 1.23
CA GLY A 120 -14.00 10.76 -0.23
C GLY A 120 -14.20 9.29 -0.64
N ALA A 121 -14.01 8.35 0.29
CA ALA A 121 -14.08 6.89 0.09
C ALA A 121 -14.90 6.37 -1.10
N GLY A 122 -14.20 5.92 -2.15
CA GLY A 122 -14.80 5.26 -3.30
C GLY A 122 -15.57 3.96 -2.96
N ARG A 123 -16.57 3.63 -3.79
CA ARG A 123 -17.45 2.45 -3.57
C ARG A 123 -16.68 1.12 -3.56
N GLY A 124 -15.74 0.96 -4.49
CA GLY A 124 -14.93 -0.26 -4.64
C GLY A 124 -14.00 -0.46 -3.45
N THR A 125 -13.21 0.55 -3.09
CA THR A 125 -12.29 0.50 -1.93
C THR A 125 -13.04 0.31 -0.61
N SER A 126 -14.20 0.95 -0.43
CA SER A 126 -15.05 0.75 0.76
C SER A 126 -15.57 -0.69 0.88
N ALA A 127 -15.98 -1.30 -0.23
CA ALA A 127 -16.42 -2.69 -0.26
C ALA A 127 -15.25 -3.65 0.01
N ALA A 128 -14.07 -3.35 -0.54
CA ALA A 128 -12.85 -4.09 -0.28
C ALA A 128 -12.47 -4.07 1.21
N ALA A 129 -12.41 -2.89 1.83
CA ALA A 129 -12.09 -2.72 3.25
C ALA A 129 -13.11 -3.46 4.14
N SER A 130 -14.41 -3.34 3.84
CA SER A 130 -15.46 -4.03 4.58
C SER A 130 -15.35 -5.55 4.50
N ASN A 131 -14.97 -6.09 3.35
CA ASN A 131 -14.81 -7.54 3.19
C ASN A 131 -13.52 -8.05 3.86
N LEU A 132 -12.44 -7.27 3.82
CA LEU A 132 -11.17 -7.58 4.48
C LEU A 132 -11.26 -7.56 6.01
N ALA A 133 -12.25 -6.88 6.59
CA ALA A 133 -12.50 -6.94 8.03
C ALA A 133 -12.87 -8.37 8.51
N LYS A 134 -13.28 -9.27 7.61
CA LYS A 134 -13.57 -10.68 7.94
C LYS A 134 -12.27 -11.46 8.15
N THR A 135 -12.17 -12.22 9.24
CA THR A 135 -10.97 -13.03 9.56
C THR A 135 -10.69 -14.12 8.53
N SER A 136 -11.71 -14.62 7.83
CA SER A 136 -11.58 -15.65 6.80
C SER A 136 -11.11 -15.15 5.43
N VAL A 137 -11.00 -13.83 5.24
CA VAL A 137 -10.58 -13.22 3.97
C VAL A 137 -9.13 -12.79 4.05
N SER A 138 -8.30 -13.33 3.15
CA SER A 138 -6.91 -12.92 2.95
C SER A 138 -6.80 -11.84 1.88
N TRP A 139 -5.71 -11.09 1.88
CA TRP A 139 -5.50 -9.98 0.94
C TRP A 139 -5.50 -10.41 -0.54
N PHE A 140 -5.02 -11.61 -0.84
CA PHE A 140 -4.99 -12.20 -2.19
C PHE A 140 -6.27 -12.96 -2.57
N ASN A 141 -7.34 -12.87 -1.77
CA ASN A 141 -8.63 -13.53 -2.02
C ASN A 141 -9.82 -12.63 -1.65
N ASN A 142 -9.66 -11.31 -1.82
CA ASN A 142 -10.68 -10.33 -1.46
C ASN A 142 -11.81 -10.21 -2.50
N PHE A 143 -12.36 -11.34 -2.96
CA PHE A 143 -13.37 -11.38 -4.03
C PHE A 143 -14.78 -10.99 -3.52
N PHE A 144 -14.96 -9.72 -3.16
CA PHE A 144 -16.20 -9.18 -2.60
C PHE A 144 -17.32 -8.99 -3.65
N GLY A 145 -18.54 -8.77 -3.15
CA GLY A 145 -19.67 -8.22 -3.90
C GLY A 145 -20.23 -9.07 -5.04
N GLN A 146 -20.19 -10.40 -4.90
CA GLN A 146 -20.79 -11.32 -5.89
C GLN A 146 -22.33 -11.20 -6.01
N ALA A 147 -23.01 -10.42 -5.15
CA ALA A 147 -24.48 -10.34 -5.09
C ALA A 147 -25.08 -8.92 -5.08
N ASP A 148 -24.29 -7.86 -4.89
CA ASP A 148 -24.78 -6.50 -4.59
C ASP A 148 -24.33 -5.41 -5.59
N GLY A 149 -23.83 -5.82 -6.77
CA GLY A 149 -23.37 -4.91 -7.83
C GLY A 149 -22.02 -4.25 -7.56
N ARG A 150 -21.38 -4.47 -6.40
CA ARG A 150 -20.04 -4.00 -6.06
C ARG A 150 -19.02 -5.12 -6.29
N ASN A 151 -18.99 -5.68 -7.49
CA ASN A 151 -18.26 -6.91 -7.76
C ASN A 151 -16.76 -6.64 -7.97
N TYR A 152 -15.91 -7.34 -7.22
CA TYR A 152 -14.44 -7.28 -7.33
C TYR A 152 -13.92 -7.41 -8.77
N PHE A 153 -14.48 -8.33 -9.57
CA PHE A 153 -14.00 -8.62 -10.93
C PHE A 153 -14.26 -7.50 -11.94
N VAL A 154 -15.16 -6.57 -11.62
CA VAL A 154 -15.45 -5.38 -12.44
C VAL A 154 -15.03 -4.07 -11.74
N ALA A 155 -14.37 -4.17 -10.58
CA ALA A 155 -13.83 -3.01 -9.87
C ALA A 155 -12.60 -2.45 -10.61
N GLY A 156 -12.85 -1.57 -11.57
CA GLY A 156 -11.86 -0.96 -12.46
C GLY A 156 -11.62 0.54 -12.25
N GLY A 157 -11.95 1.04 -11.06
CA GLY A 157 -11.69 2.44 -10.69
C GLY A 157 -10.21 2.76 -10.49
N ASN A 158 -9.92 4.04 -10.30
CA ASN A 158 -8.60 4.63 -10.04
C ASN A 158 -8.09 4.45 -8.60
N GLY A 159 -8.90 3.86 -7.71
CA GLY A 159 -8.59 3.75 -6.29
C GLY A 159 -7.24 3.09 -5.97
N ALA A 160 -6.78 2.17 -6.83
CA ALA A 160 -5.42 1.63 -6.74
C ALA A 160 -4.37 2.63 -7.22
N ALA A 161 -4.57 3.23 -8.41
CA ALA A 161 -3.62 4.15 -9.03
C ALA A 161 -3.32 5.37 -8.15
N MET A 162 -4.32 5.90 -7.47
CA MET A 162 -4.16 7.11 -6.65
C MET A 162 -3.17 6.98 -5.49
N ARG A 163 -2.87 5.75 -5.04
CA ARG A 163 -2.10 5.47 -3.82
C ARG A 163 -0.77 4.71 -4.02
N ILE A 164 -0.42 4.29 -5.25
CA ILE A 164 0.75 3.41 -5.47
C ILE A 164 2.12 4.11 -5.40
N GLN A 165 2.16 5.44 -5.31
CA GLN A 165 3.38 6.24 -5.43
C GLN A 165 4.49 5.81 -4.45
N PRO A 166 4.21 5.41 -3.19
CA PRO A 166 5.24 4.95 -2.25
C PRO A 166 6.05 3.76 -2.78
N HIS A 167 5.45 2.87 -3.58
CA HIS A 167 6.16 1.74 -4.19
C HIS A 167 7.24 2.20 -5.16
N VAL A 168 7.02 3.32 -5.85
CA VAL A 168 8.00 3.93 -6.76
C VAL A 168 9.03 4.74 -5.98
N TRP A 169 8.59 5.50 -4.97
CA TRP A 169 9.46 6.35 -4.16
C TRP A 169 10.55 5.57 -3.43
N LYS A 170 10.20 4.38 -2.91
CA LYS A 170 11.09 3.49 -2.16
C LYS A 170 12.02 2.62 -3.01
N SER A 171 11.85 2.62 -4.33
CA SER A 171 12.53 1.70 -5.24
C SER A 171 13.40 2.47 -6.25
N ASP A 172 14.21 1.73 -7.01
CA ASP A 172 14.95 2.29 -8.14
C ASP A 172 13.96 2.59 -9.29
N PRO A 173 13.70 3.87 -9.60
CA PRO A 173 12.77 4.27 -10.66
C PRO A 173 13.18 3.77 -12.06
N SER A 174 14.46 3.48 -12.31
CA SER A 174 14.95 2.96 -13.61
C SER A 174 14.69 1.47 -13.79
N ARG A 175 14.22 0.80 -12.73
CA ARG A 175 14.03 -0.65 -12.66
C ARG A 175 12.58 -0.99 -12.34
N PRO A 176 11.67 -1.05 -13.33
CA PRO A 176 10.28 -1.43 -13.12
C PRO A 176 10.10 -2.76 -12.37
N ASP A 177 11.03 -3.69 -12.53
CA ASP A 177 11.05 -4.97 -11.81
C ASP A 177 11.16 -4.83 -10.28
N THR A 178 11.62 -3.68 -9.78
CA THR A 178 11.78 -3.41 -8.33
C THR A 178 10.54 -2.82 -7.67
N PHE A 179 9.55 -2.34 -8.43
CA PHE A 179 8.32 -1.75 -7.87
C PHE A 179 7.02 -2.32 -8.45
N LEU A 180 7.00 -2.78 -9.70
CA LEU A 180 5.79 -3.35 -10.30
C LEU A 180 5.22 -4.55 -9.53
N PRO A 181 6.02 -5.46 -8.94
CA PRO A 181 5.46 -6.52 -8.09
C PRO A 181 4.64 -5.97 -6.92
N ASP A 182 5.11 -4.91 -6.25
CA ASP A 182 4.39 -4.31 -5.12
C ASP A 182 3.18 -3.49 -5.57
N VAL A 183 3.29 -2.78 -6.70
CA VAL A 183 2.15 -2.10 -7.36
C VAL A 183 1.03 -3.09 -7.67
N LEU A 184 1.38 -4.28 -8.20
CA LEU A 184 0.40 -5.33 -8.52
C LEU A 184 -0.20 -5.94 -7.24
N ARG A 185 0.62 -6.23 -6.22
CA ARG A 185 0.13 -6.70 -4.91
C ARG A 185 -0.85 -5.71 -4.28
N ASP A 186 -0.52 -4.43 -4.22
CA ASP A 186 -1.39 -3.38 -3.68
C ASP A 186 -2.70 -3.27 -4.48
N SER A 187 -2.60 -3.25 -5.81
CA SER A 187 -3.76 -3.11 -6.69
C SER A 187 -4.81 -4.21 -6.44
N VAL A 188 -4.38 -5.48 -6.44
CA VAL A 188 -5.30 -6.63 -6.30
C VAL A 188 -5.94 -6.77 -4.93
N ILE A 189 -5.46 -6.06 -3.91
CA ILE A 189 -6.11 -6.05 -2.59
C ILE A 189 -7.52 -5.46 -2.69
N THR A 190 -7.76 -4.56 -3.64
CA THR A 190 -9.01 -3.79 -3.75
C THR A 190 -9.64 -3.80 -5.15
N HIS A 191 -8.84 -3.97 -6.21
CA HIS A 191 -9.28 -3.84 -7.60
C HIS A 191 -8.97 -5.12 -8.37
N GLY A 192 -10.03 -5.76 -8.88
CA GLY A 192 -9.92 -6.99 -9.68
C GLY A 192 -9.98 -6.78 -11.18
N ALA A 193 -10.44 -5.62 -11.67
CA ALA A 193 -10.56 -5.42 -13.11
C ALA A 193 -9.21 -4.99 -13.71
N PRO A 194 -8.81 -5.53 -14.88
CA PRO A 194 -7.54 -5.21 -15.55
C PRO A 194 -7.36 -3.71 -15.81
N LYS A 195 -8.44 -2.97 -16.12
CA LYS A 195 -8.40 -1.51 -16.27
C LYS A 195 -7.98 -0.75 -15.00
N GLY A 196 -8.41 -1.21 -13.82
CA GLY A 196 -8.02 -0.58 -12.55
C GLY A 196 -6.56 -0.87 -12.21
N ILE A 197 -6.16 -2.13 -12.35
CA ILE A 197 -4.76 -2.57 -12.16
C ILE A 197 -3.85 -1.86 -13.17
N GLY A 198 -4.28 -1.74 -14.42
CA GLY A 198 -3.49 -1.13 -15.48
C GLY A 198 -3.31 0.37 -15.30
N GLY A 199 -4.29 1.06 -14.72
CA GLY A 199 -4.13 2.46 -14.31
C GLY A 199 -3.03 2.64 -13.27
N ALA A 200 -2.95 1.74 -12.29
CA ALA A 200 -1.91 1.77 -11.27
C ALA A 200 -0.52 1.49 -11.86
N VAL A 201 -0.40 0.51 -12.75
CA VAL A 201 0.84 0.21 -13.47
C VAL A 201 1.27 1.42 -14.30
N PHE A 202 0.38 1.96 -15.13
CA PHE A 202 0.67 3.13 -15.97
C PHE A 202 1.12 4.33 -15.13
N HIS A 203 0.37 4.68 -14.08
CA HIS A 203 0.71 5.80 -13.20
C HIS A 203 2.06 5.61 -12.49
N SER A 204 2.35 4.38 -12.02
CA SER A 204 3.63 4.08 -11.39
C SER A 204 4.81 4.31 -12.34
N LEU A 205 4.65 3.95 -13.62
CA LEU A 205 5.66 4.17 -14.66
C LEU A 205 5.81 5.67 -14.98
N CYS A 206 4.72 6.44 -14.99
CA CYS A 206 4.79 7.89 -15.15
C CYS A 206 5.56 8.58 -14.03
N VAL A 207 5.32 8.19 -12.77
CA VAL A 207 6.06 8.73 -11.62
C VAL A 207 7.53 8.30 -11.67
N ALA A 208 7.81 7.03 -12.00
CA ALA A 208 9.17 6.52 -12.13
C ALA A 208 9.95 7.27 -13.22
N TYR A 209 9.31 7.49 -14.37
CA TYR A 209 9.85 8.27 -15.46
C TYR A 209 10.17 9.71 -15.05
N ALA A 210 9.22 10.39 -14.40
CA ALA A 210 9.38 11.76 -13.96
C ALA A 210 10.52 11.93 -12.95
N LEU A 211 10.74 10.93 -12.09
CA LEU A 211 11.88 10.92 -11.17
C LEU A 211 13.23 10.71 -11.87
N ASN A 212 13.26 9.95 -12.97
CA ASN A 212 14.49 9.68 -13.74
C ASN A 212 14.85 10.82 -14.67
N GLU A 213 13.90 11.21 -15.51
CA GLU A 213 14.12 12.13 -16.63
C GLU A 213 13.91 13.58 -16.23
N GLY A 214 13.32 13.82 -15.07
CA GLY A 214 13.07 15.16 -14.57
C GLY A 214 12.07 15.96 -15.40
N ARG A 215 11.17 15.27 -16.11
CA ARG A 215 10.06 15.82 -16.90
C ARG A 215 8.88 14.84 -16.94
N ALA A 216 7.71 15.29 -17.36
CA ALA A 216 6.58 14.40 -17.58
C ALA A 216 6.82 13.49 -18.80
N PRO A 217 6.27 12.26 -18.79
CA PRO A 217 6.26 11.41 -19.99
C PRO A 217 5.31 12.00 -21.05
N GLU A 218 5.63 11.83 -22.33
CA GLU A 218 4.80 12.29 -23.45
C GLU A 218 4.17 11.10 -24.18
N LEU A 219 3.55 11.34 -25.35
CA LEU A 219 2.78 10.34 -26.09
C LEU A 219 3.54 9.03 -26.34
N ASN A 220 4.82 9.10 -26.71
CA ASN A 220 5.60 7.90 -27.01
C ASN A 220 5.86 7.09 -25.74
N GLU A 221 6.22 7.75 -24.65
CA GLU A 221 6.35 7.12 -23.35
C GLU A 221 5.04 6.52 -22.87
N TRP A 222 3.91 7.22 -23.04
CA TRP A 222 2.60 6.67 -22.66
C TRP A 222 2.28 5.38 -23.39
N ARG A 223 2.50 5.34 -24.72
CA ARG A 223 2.32 4.12 -25.51
C ARG A 223 3.21 3.00 -25.00
N ASN A 224 4.47 3.29 -24.68
CA ASN A 224 5.41 2.30 -24.15
C ASN A 224 4.99 1.80 -22.76
N PHE A 225 4.49 2.67 -21.89
CA PHE A 225 4.04 2.29 -20.55
C PHE A 225 2.80 1.41 -20.59
N ILE A 226 1.85 1.69 -21.49
CA ILE A 226 0.71 0.80 -21.72
C ILE A 226 1.18 -0.59 -22.16
N GLN A 227 2.21 -0.71 -23.01
CA GLN A 227 2.76 -2.02 -23.40
C GLN A 227 3.31 -2.83 -22.21
N HIS A 228 3.67 -2.22 -21.08
CA HIS A 228 4.13 -2.98 -19.91
C HIS A 228 3.04 -3.86 -19.29
N LEU A 229 1.76 -3.63 -19.63
CA LEU A 229 0.65 -4.48 -19.20
C LEU A 229 0.79 -5.92 -19.71
N GLU A 230 1.50 -6.15 -20.82
CA GLU A 230 1.79 -7.48 -21.36
C GLU A 230 2.59 -8.36 -20.38
N TYR A 231 3.41 -7.74 -19.53
CA TYR A 231 4.26 -8.44 -18.56
C TYR A 231 3.57 -8.67 -17.21
N CYS A 232 2.42 -8.04 -16.96
CA CYS A 232 1.76 -8.08 -15.66
C CYS A 232 1.32 -9.50 -15.26
N GLU A 233 0.82 -10.30 -16.22
CA GLU A 233 0.47 -11.70 -15.94
C GLU A 233 1.71 -12.51 -15.50
N ALA A 234 2.85 -12.30 -16.15
CA ALA A 234 4.09 -13.01 -15.82
C ALA A 234 4.58 -12.64 -14.40
N ILE A 235 4.51 -11.36 -14.03
CA ILE A 235 4.85 -10.90 -12.68
C ILE A 235 3.89 -11.52 -11.65
N ILE A 236 2.58 -11.47 -11.88
CA ILE A 236 1.56 -12.08 -11.01
C ILE A 236 1.80 -13.58 -10.85
N LYS A 237 2.12 -14.28 -11.94
CA LYS A 237 2.38 -15.72 -11.93
C LYS A 237 3.65 -16.09 -11.16
N SER A 238 4.63 -15.19 -11.10
CA SER A 238 5.87 -15.38 -10.35
C SER A 238 5.72 -15.14 -8.84
N ASP A 239 4.67 -14.44 -8.42
CA ASP A 239 4.37 -14.26 -7.00
C ASP A 239 3.74 -15.52 -6.39
N ASP A 240 4.27 -15.95 -5.24
CA ASP A 240 3.85 -17.19 -4.58
C ASP A 240 2.36 -17.20 -4.21
N LYS A 241 1.80 -16.09 -3.72
CA LYS A 241 0.40 -16.03 -3.29
C LYS A 241 -0.50 -15.76 -4.49
N LEU A 242 -0.15 -14.80 -5.34
CA LEU A 242 -0.99 -14.42 -6.48
C LEU A 242 -1.00 -15.49 -7.57
N GLY A 243 0.15 -16.04 -7.94
CA GLY A 243 0.24 -17.07 -8.98
C GLY A 243 -0.43 -18.38 -8.59
N LEU A 244 -0.31 -18.80 -7.32
CA LEU A 244 -0.89 -20.05 -6.84
C LEU A 244 -2.40 -19.96 -6.61
N PHE A 245 -2.88 -18.85 -6.02
CA PHE A 245 -4.26 -18.73 -5.54
C PHE A 245 -5.08 -17.71 -6.33
N TRP A 246 -4.62 -16.46 -6.39
CA TRP A 246 -5.41 -15.36 -6.95
C TRP A 246 -5.68 -15.54 -8.45
N LEU A 247 -4.64 -15.79 -9.24
CA LEU A 247 -4.72 -15.87 -10.70
C LEU A 247 -5.72 -16.94 -11.16
N LYS A 248 -5.61 -18.15 -10.60
CA LYS A 248 -6.51 -19.26 -10.95
C LYS A 248 -7.96 -18.96 -10.59
N ALA A 249 -8.18 -18.39 -9.41
CA ALA A 249 -9.52 -18.04 -8.97
C ALA A 249 -10.10 -16.91 -9.82
N TRP A 250 -9.27 -15.94 -10.20
CA TRP A 250 -9.64 -14.84 -11.07
C TRP A 250 -10.04 -15.32 -12.46
N GLU A 251 -9.20 -16.11 -13.13
CA GLU A 251 -9.49 -16.61 -14.49
C GLU A 251 -10.73 -17.52 -14.50
N SER A 252 -10.90 -18.35 -13.46
CA SER A 252 -12.10 -19.18 -13.31
C SER A 252 -13.38 -18.36 -13.17
N LYS A 253 -13.33 -17.19 -12.53
CA LYS A 253 -14.49 -16.32 -12.32
C LYS A 253 -14.73 -15.36 -13.46
N ALA A 254 -13.67 -14.84 -14.06
CA ALA A 254 -13.72 -13.96 -15.22
C ALA A 254 -14.07 -14.72 -16.52
N GLY A 255 -13.83 -16.04 -16.56
CA GLY A 255 -14.10 -16.88 -17.74
C GLY A 255 -13.12 -16.63 -18.90
N ARG A 256 -11.98 -16.02 -18.63
CA ARG A 256 -10.92 -15.70 -19.61
C ARG A 256 -9.55 -15.64 -18.94
N SER A 257 -8.49 -15.71 -19.74
CA SER A 257 -7.13 -15.53 -19.23
C SER A 257 -6.89 -14.07 -18.82
N LEU A 258 -6.01 -13.87 -17.84
CA LEU A 258 -5.63 -12.52 -17.42
C LEU A 258 -4.86 -11.78 -18.52
N GLY A 259 -3.96 -12.47 -19.23
CA GLY A 259 -3.18 -11.90 -20.33
C GLY A 259 -4.07 -11.38 -21.46
N ASP A 260 -5.11 -12.13 -21.86
CA ASP A 260 -6.04 -11.64 -22.87
C ASP A 260 -6.81 -10.42 -22.37
N ALA A 261 -7.17 -10.38 -21.08
CA ALA A 261 -7.85 -9.23 -20.51
C ALA A 261 -6.97 -7.98 -20.51
N PHE A 262 -5.67 -8.10 -20.24
CA PHE A 262 -4.72 -7.00 -20.40
C PHE A 262 -4.52 -6.59 -21.87
N LYS A 263 -4.50 -7.52 -22.83
CA LYS A 263 -4.42 -7.17 -24.28
C LYS A 263 -5.59 -6.30 -24.74
N ASP A 264 -6.79 -6.57 -24.23
CA ASP A 264 -7.96 -5.74 -24.54
C ASP A 264 -7.81 -4.32 -23.97
N GLU A 265 -7.30 -4.19 -22.73
CA GLU A 265 -7.03 -2.89 -22.12
C GLU A 265 -5.92 -2.13 -22.84
N ILE A 266 -4.84 -2.82 -23.25
CA ILE A 266 -3.78 -2.26 -24.09
C ILE A 266 -4.35 -1.68 -25.37
N THR A 267 -5.16 -2.46 -26.08
CA THR A 267 -5.75 -2.05 -27.36
C THR A 267 -6.64 -0.81 -27.19
N GLN A 268 -7.47 -0.79 -26.15
CA GLN A 268 -8.32 0.35 -25.83
C GLN A 268 -7.49 1.59 -25.45
N ALA A 269 -6.48 1.44 -24.61
CA ALA A 269 -5.62 2.54 -24.18
C ALA A 269 -4.78 3.11 -25.33
N GLN A 270 -4.24 2.27 -26.22
CA GLN A 270 -3.50 2.73 -27.41
C GLN A 270 -4.38 3.56 -28.34
N ARG A 271 -5.65 3.14 -28.52
CA ARG A 271 -6.65 3.91 -29.28
C ARG A 271 -6.92 5.26 -28.62
N ALA A 272 -7.21 5.25 -27.32
CA ALA A 272 -7.47 6.46 -26.55
C ALA A 272 -6.29 7.45 -26.60
N ILE A 273 -5.05 6.97 -26.49
CA ILE A 273 -3.83 7.79 -26.67
C ILE A 273 -3.78 8.41 -28.08
N GLY A 274 -4.20 7.67 -29.11
CA GLY A 274 -4.31 8.17 -30.47
C GLY A 274 -5.35 9.30 -30.62
N GLU A 275 -6.51 9.15 -29.96
CA GLU A 275 -7.60 10.12 -29.99
C GLU A 275 -7.24 11.43 -29.25
N ILE A 276 -6.62 11.34 -28.06
CA ILE A 276 -6.24 12.55 -27.32
C ILE A 276 -5.02 13.28 -27.90
N ALA A 277 -4.28 12.67 -28.83
CA ALA A 277 -3.01 13.20 -29.31
C ALA A 277 -3.11 14.62 -29.90
N GLU A 278 -4.24 14.95 -30.52
CA GLU A 278 -4.49 16.27 -31.10
C GLU A 278 -4.87 17.35 -30.05
N PHE A 279 -5.23 16.95 -28.83
CA PHE A 279 -5.70 17.85 -27.77
C PHE A 279 -4.70 17.95 -26.62
N ALA A 280 -3.96 16.87 -26.35
CA ALA A 280 -3.12 16.68 -25.18
C ALA A 280 -2.06 17.76 -24.98
N ASP A 281 -1.64 18.44 -26.06
CA ASP A 281 -0.64 19.50 -25.98
C ASP A 281 -1.24 20.86 -25.53
N SER A 282 -2.56 21.07 -25.65
CA SER A 282 -3.18 22.38 -25.37
C SER A 282 -3.94 22.38 -24.03
N PRO A 283 -3.48 23.13 -23.02
CA PRO A 283 -4.20 23.29 -21.74
C PRO A 283 -5.66 23.73 -21.91
N ALA A 284 -5.93 24.60 -22.89
CA ALA A 284 -7.27 25.11 -23.18
C ALA A 284 -8.22 24.04 -23.76
N ARG A 285 -7.68 22.89 -24.20
CA ARG A 285 -8.43 21.77 -24.77
C ARG A 285 -8.49 20.57 -23.82
N TYR A 286 -8.23 20.78 -22.54
CA TYR A 286 -8.23 19.68 -21.56
C TYR A 286 -9.60 19.00 -21.43
N GLU A 287 -10.69 19.73 -21.59
CA GLU A 287 -12.04 19.15 -21.61
C GLU A 287 -12.24 18.17 -22.79
N ASP A 288 -11.67 18.47 -23.97
CA ASP A 288 -11.68 17.55 -25.12
C ASP A 288 -10.93 16.24 -24.79
N VAL A 289 -9.82 16.33 -24.05
CA VAL A 289 -9.08 15.16 -23.56
C VAL A 289 -9.95 14.33 -22.62
N LEU A 290 -10.63 14.96 -21.67
CA LEU A 290 -11.50 14.26 -20.72
C LEU A 290 -12.68 13.58 -21.43
N GLN A 291 -13.27 14.25 -22.42
CA GLN A 291 -14.35 13.69 -23.23
C GLN A 291 -13.89 12.47 -24.02
N ALA A 292 -12.73 12.54 -24.70
CA ALA A 292 -12.16 11.43 -25.45
C ALA A 292 -11.79 10.24 -24.56
N LEU A 293 -11.35 10.48 -23.33
CA LEU A 293 -11.06 9.43 -22.34
C LEU A 293 -12.31 8.89 -21.63
N GLY A 294 -13.50 9.42 -21.89
CA GLY A 294 -14.74 9.06 -21.18
C GLY A 294 -14.71 9.45 -19.69
N CYS A 295 -13.90 10.44 -19.31
CA CYS A 295 -13.76 10.89 -17.92
C CYS A 295 -14.91 11.77 -17.44
N LEU A 296 -15.75 12.26 -18.36
CA LEU A 296 -16.97 13.03 -18.08
C LEU A 296 -18.22 12.15 -18.00
N ASP A 297 -18.16 10.92 -18.54
CA ASP A 297 -19.28 9.98 -18.58
C ASP A 297 -19.44 9.25 -17.24
N GLU A 298 -20.63 9.24 -16.65
CA GLU A 298 -20.87 8.64 -15.32
C GLU A 298 -20.46 7.15 -15.21
N ALA A 299 -20.54 6.40 -16.32
CA ALA A 299 -20.21 4.97 -16.36
C ALA A 299 -18.70 4.67 -16.37
N THR A 300 -17.88 5.62 -16.84
CA THR A 300 -16.43 5.45 -17.05
C THR A 300 -15.58 6.47 -16.31
N ARG A 301 -16.20 7.52 -15.74
CA ARG A 301 -15.55 8.47 -14.84
C ARG A 301 -14.90 7.73 -13.68
N GLY A 302 -13.65 8.09 -13.42
CA GLY A 302 -12.81 7.45 -12.41
C GLY A 302 -12.27 6.08 -12.82
N ALA A 303 -12.37 5.66 -14.09
CA ALA A 303 -11.74 4.43 -14.57
C ALA A 303 -10.20 4.55 -14.54
N GLY A 304 -9.51 3.53 -14.01
CA GLY A 304 -8.09 3.59 -13.68
C GLY A 304 -7.18 4.14 -14.79
N ILE A 305 -7.15 3.50 -15.97
CA ILE A 305 -6.30 3.95 -17.10
C ILE A 305 -6.70 5.34 -17.60
N GLY A 306 -7.99 5.62 -17.74
CA GLY A 306 -8.48 6.90 -18.25
C GLY A 306 -8.09 8.06 -17.34
N THR A 307 -8.32 7.93 -16.03
CA THR A 307 -7.91 8.92 -15.03
C THR A 307 -6.40 9.12 -15.02
N ALA A 308 -5.61 8.04 -15.13
CA ALA A 308 -4.15 8.13 -15.12
C ALA A 308 -3.58 8.80 -16.38
N LEU A 309 -4.18 8.55 -17.55
CA LEU A 309 -3.87 9.27 -18.80
C LEU A 309 -4.22 10.75 -18.70
N ALA A 310 -5.41 11.08 -18.18
CA ALA A 310 -5.82 12.46 -17.96
C ALA A 310 -4.87 13.22 -17.03
N ALA A 311 -4.36 12.56 -15.99
CA ALA A 311 -3.36 13.10 -15.08
C ALA A 311 -1.99 13.30 -15.74
N ALA A 312 -1.55 12.35 -16.56
CA ALA A 312 -0.29 12.47 -17.32
C ALA A 312 -0.32 13.63 -18.33
N VAL A 313 -1.47 13.91 -18.94
CA VAL A 313 -1.68 15.09 -19.78
C VAL A 313 -1.52 16.37 -18.97
N VAL A 314 -2.17 16.49 -17.80
CA VAL A 314 -2.03 17.66 -16.93
C VAL A 314 -0.58 17.88 -16.50
N ALA A 315 0.16 16.82 -16.19
CA ALA A 315 1.56 16.92 -15.82
C ALA A 315 2.44 17.53 -16.93
N ASN A 316 2.06 17.39 -18.21
CA ASN A 316 2.74 18.04 -19.33
C ASN A 316 2.42 19.53 -19.48
N TYR A 317 1.34 20.02 -18.85
CA TYR A 317 0.99 21.44 -18.90
C TYR A 317 1.93 22.32 -18.05
N VAL A 318 2.66 21.75 -17.09
CA VAL A 318 3.55 22.51 -16.20
C VAL A 318 4.55 23.38 -16.97
N GLY A 319 5.14 22.87 -18.06
CA GLY A 319 6.07 23.65 -18.88
C GLY A 319 5.45 24.85 -19.62
N LYS A 320 4.11 24.97 -19.62
CA LYS A 320 3.35 25.97 -20.37
C LYS A 320 2.63 26.97 -19.46
N VAL A 321 2.08 26.49 -18.35
CA VAL A 321 1.29 27.31 -17.43
C VAL A 321 1.86 27.37 -16.01
N GLY A 322 2.84 26.53 -15.67
CA GLY A 322 3.36 26.39 -14.31
C GLY A 322 2.64 25.34 -13.48
N GLU A 323 3.21 25.00 -12.33
CA GLU A 323 2.79 23.89 -11.47
C GLU A 323 1.40 24.11 -10.82
N GLU A 324 1.15 25.31 -10.27
CA GLU A 324 -0.12 25.65 -9.62
C GLU A 324 -1.27 25.72 -10.65
N ASP A 325 -1.05 26.38 -11.79
CA ASP A 325 -2.06 26.51 -12.85
C ASP A 325 -2.39 25.15 -13.49
N ALA A 326 -1.42 24.23 -13.59
CA ALA A 326 -1.69 22.86 -14.05
C ALA A 326 -2.68 22.14 -13.12
N LEU A 327 -2.52 22.26 -11.79
CA LEU A 327 -3.50 21.71 -10.84
C LEU A 327 -4.85 22.43 -10.94
N LEU A 328 -4.86 23.74 -11.16
CA LEU A 328 -6.10 24.50 -11.31
C LEU A 328 -6.90 24.08 -12.55
N ILE A 329 -6.23 23.72 -13.65
CA ILE A 329 -6.90 23.15 -14.84
C ILE A 329 -7.60 21.84 -14.48
N ALA A 330 -6.91 20.93 -13.79
CA ALA A 330 -7.49 19.65 -13.39
C ALA A 330 -8.63 19.84 -12.36
N ALA A 331 -8.41 20.66 -11.34
CA ALA A 331 -9.38 20.88 -10.27
C ALA A 331 -10.63 21.62 -10.76
N ASN A 332 -10.53 22.51 -11.74
CA ASN A 332 -11.69 23.21 -12.28
C ASN A 332 -12.35 22.51 -13.49
N ALA A 333 -11.86 21.33 -13.89
CA ALA A 333 -12.51 20.49 -14.90
C ALA A 333 -13.70 19.73 -14.30
N LEU A 334 -14.79 20.47 -14.04
CA LEU A 334 -15.98 19.99 -13.36
C LEU A 334 -16.59 18.74 -14.02
N HIS A 335 -17.40 18.01 -13.26
CA HIS A 335 -17.99 16.71 -13.63
C HIS A 335 -17.00 15.55 -13.82
N SER A 336 -15.69 15.80 -13.87
CA SER A 336 -14.66 14.77 -13.84
C SER A 336 -14.29 14.33 -12.41
N ASP A 337 -13.33 13.43 -12.32
CA ASP A 337 -12.73 12.95 -11.07
C ASP A 337 -11.56 13.86 -10.67
N THR A 338 -11.90 15.09 -10.24
CA THR A 338 -10.98 16.22 -10.16
C THR A 338 -9.88 16.05 -9.11
N ASP A 339 -10.18 15.46 -7.96
CA ASP A 339 -9.19 15.16 -6.91
C ASP A 339 -8.19 14.12 -7.40
N THR A 340 -8.66 12.98 -7.89
CA THR A 340 -7.75 11.89 -8.28
C THR A 340 -6.86 12.28 -9.45
N ILE A 341 -7.42 12.98 -10.45
CA ILE A 341 -6.65 13.49 -11.60
C ILE A 341 -5.58 14.48 -11.13
N ALA A 342 -5.96 15.48 -10.33
CA ALA A 342 -5.02 16.50 -9.86
C ALA A 342 -3.95 15.91 -8.94
N SER A 343 -4.33 14.97 -8.06
CA SER A 343 -3.46 14.20 -7.16
C SER A 343 -2.41 13.38 -7.93
N MET A 344 -2.82 12.65 -8.96
CA MET A 344 -1.89 11.90 -9.81
C MET A 344 -1.01 12.82 -10.66
N ALA A 345 -1.56 13.91 -11.20
CA ALA A 345 -0.77 14.88 -11.95
C ALA A 345 0.32 15.50 -11.07
N GLY A 346 -0.05 15.95 -9.87
CA GLY A 346 0.85 16.46 -8.84
C GLY A 346 1.92 15.44 -8.43
N ALA A 347 1.58 14.16 -8.34
CA ALA A 347 2.58 13.12 -8.10
C ALA A 347 3.64 13.03 -9.20
N ILE A 348 3.23 13.17 -10.46
CA ILE A 348 4.12 13.10 -11.62
C ILE A 348 5.00 14.36 -11.66
N PHE A 349 4.39 15.53 -11.78
CA PHE A 349 5.19 16.75 -11.98
C PHE A 349 5.91 17.22 -10.72
N GLY A 350 5.41 16.88 -9.54
CA GLY A 350 6.09 17.15 -8.26
C GLY A 350 7.49 16.52 -8.17
N CYS A 351 7.77 15.48 -8.96
CA CYS A 351 9.10 14.89 -9.08
C CYS A 351 10.14 15.87 -9.67
N PHE A 352 9.68 16.86 -10.42
CA PHE A 352 10.53 17.81 -11.13
C PHE A 352 10.11 19.27 -10.98
N ALA A 353 9.16 19.54 -10.08
CA ALA A 353 8.70 20.89 -9.79
C ALA A 353 9.87 21.83 -9.48
N SER A 354 9.79 23.02 -10.03
CA SER A 354 10.81 24.07 -9.90
C SER A 354 10.52 25.04 -8.75
N VAL A 355 9.28 25.02 -8.26
CA VAL A 355 8.80 25.85 -7.16
C VAL A 355 8.30 25.01 -6.00
N ASP A 356 8.48 25.54 -4.80
CA ASP A 356 7.92 24.95 -3.59
C ASP A 356 6.41 25.19 -3.55
N MET A 357 5.68 24.17 -3.08
CA MET A 357 4.25 24.24 -2.85
C MET A 357 3.91 25.28 -1.78
N THR A 358 3.18 26.32 -2.18
CA THR A 358 2.84 27.49 -1.34
C THR A 358 1.52 27.35 -0.61
N TRP A 359 0.62 26.48 -1.08
CA TRP A 359 -0.70 26.31 -0.50
C TRP A 359 -0.66 25.60 0.85
N ASP A 360 -1.70 25.84 1.66
CA ASP A 360 -1.91 25.13 2.90
C ASP A 360 -2.22 23.66 2.58
N ILE A 361 -1.51 22.74 3.24
CA ILE A 361 -1.71 21.30 3.08
C ILE A 361 -1.78 20.69 4.47
N GLN A 362 -2.83 19.92 4.70
CA GLN A 362 -2.97 19.15 5.93
C GLN A 362 -1.79 18.19 6.07
N ASP A 363 -1.20 18.13 7.26
CA ASP A 363 -0.11 17.22 7.60
C ASP A 363 1.14 17.37 6.72
N LYS A 364 1.41 18.57 6.16
CA LYS A 364 2.58 18.87 5.29
C LYS A 364 3.89 18.26 5.83
N ASP A 365 4.17 18.46 7.11
CA ASP A 365 5.40 17.96 7.75
C ASP A 365 5.45 16.43 7.82
N TYR A 366 4.32 15.78 8.13
CA TYR A 366 4.21 14.33 8.19
C TYR A 366 4.35 13.72 6.78
N ILE A 367 3.66 14.27 5.78
CA ILE A 367 3.77 13.85 4.37
C ILE A 367 5.22 13.95 3.90
N ALA A 368 5.89 15.09 4.17
CA ALA A 368 7.30 15.26 3.83
C ALA A 368 8.22 14.31 4.61
N SER A 369 7.88 13.93 5.84
CA SER A 369 8.64 12.95 6.62
C SER A 369 8.51 11.53 6.05
N GLU A 370 7.31 11.12 5.64
CA GLU A 370 7.08 9.82 5.03
C GLU A 370 7.71 9.74 3.64
N ALA A 371 7.65 10.82 2.87
CA ALA A 371 8.35 10.92 1.59
C ALA A 371 9.88 10.77 1.75
N ARG A 372 10.47 11.42 2.76
CA ARG A 372 11.89 11.23 3.13
C ARG A 372 12.20 9.79 3.51
N ARG A 373 11.31 9.16 4.30
CA ARG A 373 11.44 7.76 4.69
C ARG A 373 11.44 6.83 3.48
N MET A 374 10.54 7.07 2.51
CA MET A 374 10.52 6.31 1.26
C MET A 374 11.78 6.55 0.43
N ALA A 375 12.22 7.80 0.25
CA ALA A 375 13.45 8.10 -0.49
C ALA A 375 14.69 7.43 0.12
N ALA A 376 14.80 7.41 1.44
CA ALA A 376 15.89 6.73 2.15
C ALA A 376 15.94 5.22 1.83
N LEU A 377 14.78 4.56 1.77
CA LEU A 377 14.67 3.15 1.37
C LEU A 377 15.20 2.90 -0.04
N SER A 378 14.99 3.81 -0.99
CA SER A 378 15.51 3.66 -2.37
C SER A 378 17.04 3.67 -2.42
N SER A 379 17.70 4.25 -1.40
CA SER A 379 19.16 4.23 -1.24
C SER A 379 19.66 3.07 -0.37
N GLY A 380 18.81 2.10 -0.03
CA GLY A 380 19.15 0.95 0.81
C GLY A 380 19.31 1.27 2.31
N GLN A 381 18.93 2.47 2.75
CA GLN A 381 19.01 2.85 4.16
C GLN A 381 17.92 2.15 4.95
N LYS A 382 18.27 1.66 6.15
CA LYS A 382 17.28 1.14 7.10
C LYS A 382 16.55 2.31 7.76
N VAL A 383 15.22 2.28 7.71
CA VAL A 383 14.36 3.32 8.28
C VAL A 383 13.54 2.79 9.46
N PRO A 384 12.98 3.66 10.32
CA PRO A 384 11.98 3.24 11.30
C PRO A 384 10.77 2.59 10.62
N SER A 385 10.19 1.59 11.28
CA SER A 385 8.94 0.95 10.83
C SER A 385 7.78 1.43 11.66
N PHE A 386 6.59 1.43 11.07
CA PHE A 386 5.36 1.44 11.83
C PHE A 386 5.17 0.08 12.49
N HIS A 387 4.56 0.10 13.66
CA HIS A 387 4.22 -1.10 14.39
C HIS A 387 2.72 -1.36 14.26
N TYR A 388 2.39 -2.63 14.20
CA TYR A 388 1.04 -3.13 14.06
C TYR A 388 0.74 -4.13 15.18
N PRO A 389 -0.54 -4.40 15.48
CA PRO A 389 -0.92 -5.48 16.36
C PRO A 389 -0.48 -6.85 15.84
N ASP A 390 -0.37 -7.83 16.74
CA ASP A 390 -0.17 -9.23 16.35
C ASP A 390 -1.39 -9.75 15.60
N LEU A 391 -1.22 -10.04 14.31
CA LEU A 391 -2.26 -10.52 13.40
C LEU A 391 -2.95 -11.81 13.87
N LEU A 392 -2.31 -12.62 14.72
CA LEU A 392 -2.92 -13.83 15.30
C LEU A 392 -4.00 -13.51 16.35
N SER A 393 -3.84 -12.38 17.03
CA SER A 393 -4.76 -11.91 18.08
C SER A 393 -5.63 -10.73 17.64
N TRP A 394 -5.26 -10.08 16.54
CA TRP A 394 -5.92 -8.92 15.97
C TRP A 394 -7.32 -9.29 15.43
N THR A 395 -8.29 -8.44 15.75
CA THR A 395 -9.62 -8.49 15.13
C THR A 395 -9.92 -7.13 14.49
N PRO A 396 -10.02 -7.04 13.16
CA PRO A 396 -10.31 -5.78 12.50
C PRO A 396 -11.67 -5.20 12.94
N PRO A 397 -11.83 -3.86 12.99
CA PRO A 397 -13.13 -3.25 13.24
C PRO A 397 -14.11 -3.61 12.11
N THR A 398 -15.30 -4.08 12.48
CA THR A 398 -16.33 -4.51 11.51
C THR A 398 -17.26 -3.36 11.09
N THR A 399 -17.31 -2.29 11.89
CA THR A 399 -18.01 -1.05 11.53
C THR A 399 -17.11 0.16 11.72
N GLN A 400 -17.38 1.23 10.96
CA GLN A 400 -16.59 2.48 11.04
C GLN A 400 -16.50 3.04 12.47
N SER A 401 -17.59 2.98 13.23
CA SER A 401 -17.63 3.53 14.58
C SER A 401 -16.89 2.67 15.62
N ASP A 402 -16.51 1.45 15.26
CA ASP A 402 -15.80 0.54 16.17
C ASP A 402 -14.28 0.68 16.04
N GLY A 403 -13.75 1.34 15.00
CA GLY A 403 -12.31 1.57 14.90
C GLY A 403 -11.74 2.51 15.96
N VAL A 404 -12.59 3.31 16.61
CA VAL A 404 -12.21 4.22 17.70
C VAL A 404 -12.85 3.79 19.01
N GLY A 405 -12.02 3.57 20.02
CA GLY A 405 -12.44 3.15 21.36
C GLY A 405 -11.59 3.76 22.47
N LEU A 406 -11.78 3.26 23.69
CA LEU A 406 -11.00 3.65 24.86
C LEU A 406 -10.00 2.54 25.21
N LEU A 407 -8.73 2.89 25.30
CA LEU A 407 -7.67 2.05 25.87
C LEU A 407 -7.08 2.78 27.07
N ASN A 408 -7.14 2.16 28.25
CA ASN A 408 -6.69 2.75 29.52
C ASN A 408 -7.28 4.16 29.81
N GLY A 409 -8.54 4.38 29.43
CA GLY A 409 -9.24 5.65 29.63
C GLY A 409 -8.92 6.76 28.62
N THR A 410 -8.06 6.49 27.64
CA THR A 410 -7.72 7.43 26.56
C THR A 410 -8.29 6.96 25.23
N LEU A 411 -8.65 7.89 24.35
CA LEU A 411 -9.13 7.55 23.01
C LEU A 411 -8.01 6.96 22.17
N PHE A 412 -8.37 5.95 21.39
CA PHE A 412 -7.42 5.12 20.70
C PHE A 412 -8.04 4.62 19.39
N MET A 413 -7.27 4.71 18.31
CA MET A 413 -7.60 4.10 17.03
C MET A 413 -7.03 2.70 17.01
N ALA A 414 -7.91 1.70 17.01
CA ALA A 414 -7.53 0.30 16.97
C ALA A 414 -6.55 0.06 15.81
N GLY A 415 -5.44 -0.60 16.09
CA GLY A 415 -4.40 -0.92 15.12
C GLY A 415 -3.37 0.18 14.87
N LEU A 416 -3.68 1.46 15.12
CA LEU A 416 -2.82 2.60 14.72
C LEU A 416 -2.28 3.43 15.89
N GLY A 417 -2.96 3.48 17.04
CA GLY A 417 -2.43 4.12 18.24
C GLY A 417 -3.36 5.10 18.95
N GLY A 418 -2.82 5.77 19.97
CA GLY A 418 -3.56 6.75 20.78
C GLY A 418 -3.94 7.99 19.98
N LEU A 419 -5.13 8.53 20.24
CA LEU A 419 -5.67 9.71 19.56
C LEU A 419 -5.58 10.94 20.45
N LYS A 420 -5.10 12.04 19.88
CA LYS A 420 -5.20 13.37 20.48
C LYS A 420 -6.29 14.16 19.77
N GLU A 421 -7.37 14.46 20.47
CA GLU A 421 -8.52 15.19 19.94
C GLU A 421 -8.15 16.63 19.55
N ILE A 422 -8.75 17.12 18.46
CA ILE A 422 -8.53 18.46 17.90
C ILE A 422 -9.90 19.09 17.60
N GLY A 423 -10.11 20.30 18.09
CA GLY A 423 -11.30 21.09 17.76
C GLY A 423 -12.61 20.53 18.35
N GLU A 424 -13.71 20.94 17.74
CA GLU A 424 -15.07 20.63 18.20
C GLU A 424 -15.56 19.23 17.76
N GLU A 425 -16.53 18.72 18.52
CA GLU A 425 -17.26 17.50 18.17
C GLU A 425 -18.45 17.81 17.27
N TYR A 426 -18.69 16.95 16.27
CA TYR A 426 -19.85 16.99 15.41
C TYR A 426 -20.73 15.77 15.71
N GLU A 427 -21.86 16.00 16.36
CA GLU A 427 -22.74 14.93 16.82
C GLU A 427 -23.91 14.69 15.87
N THR A 428 -24.15 13.43 15.50
CA THR A 428 -25.40 13.01 14.85
C THR A 428 -25.81 11.62 15.33
N ASN A 429 -27.07 11.48 15.76
CA ASN A 429 -27.60 10.24 16.33
C ASN A 429 -26.68 9.69 17.45
N ASP A 430 -26.21 8.46 17.32
CA ASP A 430 -25.33 7.77 18.29
C ASP A 430 -23.84 7.87 17.96
N ALA A 431 -23.45 8.70 16.98
CA ALA A 431 -22.08 8.84 16.53
C ALA A 431 -21.55 10.28 16.67
N ILE A 432 -20.26 10.37 16.97
CA ILE A 432 -19.50 11.61 17.11
C ILE A 432 -18.41 11.59 16.05
N TRP A 433 -18.29 12.69 15.32
CA TRP A 433 -17.16 12.96 14.45
C TRP A 433 -16.28 14.01 15.11
N GLN A 434 -14.97 13.77 15.14
CA GLN A 434 -14.03 14.74 15.70
C GLN A 434 -12.68 14.60 15.01
N TRP A 435 -12.06 15.74 14.70
CA TRP A 435 -10.69 15.74 14.25
C TRP A 435 -9.78 15.24 15.37
N ALA A 436 -8.77 14.45 15.03
CA ALA A 436 -7.77 13.98 15.97
C ALA A 436 -6.43 13.76 15.27
N SER A 437 -5.34 13.82 16.02
CA SER A 437 -4.01 13.47 15.56
C SER A 437 -3.63 12.07 16.05
N LEU A 438 -3.09 11.28 15.13
CA LEU A 438 -2.43 9.99 15.37
C LEU A 438 -1.01 10.21 15.91
N PRO A 439 -0.40 9.23 16.61
CA PRO A 439 0.85 9.44 17.36
C PRO A 439 2.06 9.76 16.46
N PHE A 440 1.95 9.49 15.17
CA PHE A 440 2.97 9.75 14.15
C PHE A 440 2.73 11.05 13.36
N GLY A 441 1.71 11.84 13.72
CA GLY A 441 1.50 13.19 13.18
C GLY A 441 0.41 13.33 12.12
N GLN A 442 -0.18 12.24 11.63
CA GLN A 442 -1.33 12.33 10.72
C GLN A 442 -2.57 12.86 11.45
N THR A 443 -3.27 13.81 10.85
CA THR A 443 -4.57 14.30 11.32
C THR A 443 -5.69 13.58 10.58
N VAL A 444 -6.73 13.17 11.30
CA VAL A 444 -7.82 12.35 10.76
C VAL A 444 -9.17 12.79 11.35
N LEU A 445 -10.22 12.82 10.53
CA LEU A 445 -11.58 13.06 11.02
C LEU A 445 -12.18 11.72 11.45
N THR A 446 -12.10 11.44 12.74
CA THR A 446 -12.51 10.16 13.29
C THR A 446 -14.02 10.09 13.52
N LYS A 447 -14.61 8.92 13.27
CA LYS A 447 -16.00 8.60 13.65
C LYS A 447 -16.00 7.60 14.81
N ARG A 448 -16.69 7.92 15.89
CA ARG A 448 -16.80 7.06 17.09
C ARG A 448 -18.24 6.97 17.60
N ARG A 449 -18.53 5.94 18.40
CA ARG A 449 -19.78 5.89 19.19
C ARG A 449 -19.73 6.92 20.30
N ARG A 450 -20.88 7.50 20.67
CA ARG A 450 -21.00 8.40 21.83
C ARG A 450 -20.50 7.77 23.13
N LYS A 451 -20.70 6.47 23.29
CA LYS A 451 -20.03 5.64 24.30
C LYS A 451 -19.02 4.75 23.57
N PRO A 452 -17.73 5.13 23.50
CA PRO A 452 -16.75 4.33 22.82
C PRO A 452 -16.61 2.95 23.48
N ARG A 453 -16.33 1.92 22.68
CA ARG A 453 -16.06 0.58 23.21
C ARG A 453 -14.72 0.56 23.96
N LEU A 454 -14.58 -0.35 24.91
CA LEU A 454 -13.28 -0.63 25.53
C LEU A 454 -12.46 -1.48 24.57
N LEU A 455 -11.23 -1.05 24.30
CA LEU A 455 -10.25 -1.80 23.53
C LEU A 455 -9.35 -2.60 24.46
N GLY A 456 -8.86 -3.73 23.97
CA GLY A 456 -7.91 -4.59 24.68
C GLY A 456 -6.47 -4.38 24.22
N PRO A 457 -5.49 -5.05 24.88
CA PRO A 457 -4.09 -4.99 24.47
C PRO A 457 -3.83 -5.47 23.03
N ALA A 458 -4.65 -6.41 22.53
CA ALA A 458 -4.55 -6.92 21.15
C ALA A 458 -4.98 -5.90 20.09
N ASP A 459 -5.64 -4.81 20.48
CA ASP A 459 -6.01 -3.71 19.57
C ASP A 459 -4.88 -2.68 19.43
N ALA A 460 -3.84 -2.76 20.27
CA ALA A 460 -2.72 -1.82 20.26
C ALA A 460 -1.58 -2.34 19.37
N PRO A 461 -0.84 -1.43 18.69
CA PRO A 461 0.43 -1.77 18.08
C PRO A 461 1.36 -2.46 19.07
N LEU A 462 2.11 -3.47 18.59
CA LEU A 462 3.14 -4.09 19.40
C LEU A 462 4.19 -3.04 19.79
N VAL A 463 4.36 -2.81 21.09
CA VAL A 463 5.44 -1.96 21.60
C VAL A 463 6.75 -2.74 21.42
N PRO A 464 7.77 -2.20 20.75
CA PRO A 464 9.05 -2.86 20.70
C PRO A 464 9.57 -3.06 22.12
N VAL A 465 9.76 -4.32 22.53
CA VAL A 465 10.52 -4.61 23.74
C VAL A 465 11.91 -4.03 23.50
N PRO A 466 12.41 -3.09 24.31
CA PRO A 466 13.78 -2.64 24.18
C PRO A 466 14.64 -3.90 24.21
N ALA A 467 15.41 -4.14 23.14
CA ALA A 467 16.43 -5.18 23.16
C ALA A 467 17.16 -4.98 24.48
N LYS A 468 17.02 -5.93 25.41
CA LYS A 468 17.82 -5.91 26.64
C LYS A 468 19.23 -5.74 26.13
N GLN A 469 19.83 -4.56 26.40
CA GLN A 469 21.26 -4.38 26.24
C GLN A 469 21.85 -5.65 26.78
N ALA A 470 22.56 -6.40 25.93
CA ALA A 470 23.23 -7.60 26.35
C ALA A 470 24.05 -7.20 27.56
N SER A 471 23.52 -7.50 28.76
CA SER A 471 24.19 -7.17 30.01
C SER A 471 25.50 -7.88 29.84
N GLN A 472 26.60 -7.13 29.86
CA GLN A 472 27.94 -7.69 29.84
C GLN A 472 27.92 -8.86 30.81
N ARG A 473 27.94 -10.08 30.26
CA ARG A 473 27.94 -11.29 31.07
C ARG A 473 29.25 -11.22 31.83
N SER A 474 29.17 -10.84 33.09
CA SER A 474 30.25 -11.10 34.05
C SER A 474 30.53 -12.61 33.98
N PRO A 475 31.80 -13.04 33.97
CA PRO A 475 32.14 -14.44 33.83
C PRO A 475 31.47 -15.23 34.95
N ALA A 476 30.79 -16.32 34.57
CA ALA A 476 30.08 -17.17 35.51
C ALA A 476 31.04 -17.71 36.60
N PRO A 477 30.65 -17.70 37.88
CA PRO A 477 31.41 -18.38 38.91
C PRO A 477 31.32 -19.89 38.70
N SER A 478 32.45 -20.58 38.90
CA SER A 478 32.59 -22.02 38.72
C SER A 478 31.58 -22.82 39.56
N PRO A 479 31.06 -23.96 39.07
CA PRO A 479 30.05 -24.71 39.79
C PRO A 479 30.62 -25.39 41.04
N PRO A 480 29.88 -25.43 42.16
CA PRO A 480 30.30 -26.17 43.34
C PRO A 480 30.18 -27.68 43.10
N LYS A 481 31.21 -28.42 43.52
CA LYS A 481 31.20 -29.87 43.58
C LYS A 481 30.38 -30.34 44.79
N SER A 482 29.17 -30.82 44.57
CA SER A 482 28.50 -31.71 45.52
C SER A 482 27.60 -32.70 44.79
N ARG A 483 27.98 -33.98 44.85
CA ARG A 483 27.18 -35.12 44.39
C ARG A 483 25.95 -35.27 45.30
N GLN A 484 24.75 -35.31 44.73
CA GLN A 484 23.60 -35.95 45.38
C GLN A 484 23.37 -37.34 44.75
N PRO A 485 22.97 -38.36 45.52
CA PRO A 485 22.75 -39.71 45.03
C PRO A 485 21.39 -39.87 44.35
N ASP A 486 21.39 -40.67 43.29
CA ASP A 486 20.27 -41.00 42.42
C ASP A 486 19.26 -41.93 43.13
N PHE A 487 17.99 -41.52 43.20
CA PHE A 487 16.96 -42.14 44.04
C PHE A 487 16.12 -43.21 43.32
N PHE A 488 16.54 -43.64 42.13
CA PHE A 488 15.85 -44.68 41.35
C PHE A 488 16.81 -45.78 40.88
N ALA A 489 17.45 -46.44 41.84
CA ALA A 489 18.08 -47.74 41.62
C ALA A 489 17.29 -48.81 42.38
N GLY A 490 16.37 -49.50 41.70
CA GLY A 490 15.70 -50.65 42.30
C GLY A 490 14.42 -51.13 41.64
N SER A 491 14.52 -51.75 40.46
CA SER A 491 13.70 -52.92 40.14
C SER A 491 14.24 -53.61 38.89
N GLN A 492 15.03 -54.67 39.10
CA GLN A 492 15.32 -55.67 38.08
C GLN A 492 14.15 -56.65 38.00
N SER A 493 13.69 -56.93 36.78
CA SER A 493 13.04 -58.18 36.42
C SER A 493 13.57 -58.59 35.06
N SER A 494 14.42 -59.60 35.10
CA SER A 494 15.09 -60.36 34.05
C SER A 494 14.20 -60.85 32.91
N PHE A 495 14.64 -60.69 31.65
CA PHE A 495 14.72 -61.77 30.66
C PHE A 495 15.84 -61.50 29.63
N VAL A 496 16.68 -62.52 29.47
CA VAL A 496 17.80 -62.85 28.56
C VAL A 496 17.37 -62.69 27.08
N THR A 497 18.12 -62.28 26.03
CA THR A 497 19.54 -62.34 25.63
C THR A 497 19.80 -61.41 24.43
N GLY A 498 21.01 -60.82 24.36
CA GLY A 498 21.87 -60.86 23.15
C GLY A 498 21.70 -59.79 22.07
N GLY A 499 22.64 -58.82 22.02
CA GLY A 499 22.88 -58.00 20.82
C GLY A 499 23.66 -56.71 21.10
N ASN A 500 25.00 -56.78 21.02
CA ASN A 500 25.87 -55.61 21.01
C ASN A 500 25.56 -54.72 19.78
N VAL A 501 25.13 -53.48 19.99
CA VAL A 501 25.24 -52.39 19.01
C VAL A 501 25.71 -51.14 19.75
N GLU A 502 26.89 -50.65 19.37
CA GLU A 502 27.45 -49.38 19.84
C GLU A 502 26.49 -48.23 19.54
N ALA A 503 26.01 -47.55 20.58
CA ALA A 503 25.20 -46.35 20.45
C ALA A 503 26.07 -45.15 20.05
N ARG A 504 26.16 -44.87 18.75
CA ARG A 504 26.55 -43.56 18.23
C ARG A 504 25.56 -42.50 18.74
N ARG A 505 26.00 -41.58 19.60
CA ARG A 505 25.26 -40.34 19.90
C ARG A 505 25.18 -39.50 18.62
N VAL A 506 24.04 -39.50 17.95
CA VAL A 506 23.71 -38.55 16.89
C VAL A 506 23.45 -37.21 17.54
N VAL A 507 24.26 -36.20 17.22
CA VAL A 507 24.02 -34.81 17.60
C VAL A 507 22.83 -34.32 16.76
N GLU A 508 21.68 -34.04 17.38
CA GLU A 508 20.55 -33.45 16.65
C GLU A 508 20.93 -32.03 16.17
N PRO A 509 20.65 -31.68 14.90
CA PRO A 509 20.98 -30.36 14.37
C PRO A 509 20.15 -29.25 15.02
N ASP A 510 20.80 -28.11 15.27
CA ASP A 510 20.17 -26.92 15.84
C ASP A 510 19.32 -26.20 14.78
N LEU A 511 18.00 -26.44 14.84
CA LEU A 511 17.02 -25.97 13.84
C LEU A 511 16.88 -24.44 13.79
N GLU A 512 17.25 -23.72 14.85
CA GLU A 512 17.12 -22.26 14.91
C GLU A 512 18.14 -21.53 14.02
N LYS A 513 19.26 -22.18 13.68
CA LYS A 513 20.34 -21.58 12.88
C LYS A 513 20.30 -21.92 11.40
N LEU A 514 19.39 -22.82 10.99
CA LEU A 514 19.29 -23.26 9.60
C LEU A 514 18.37 -22.34 8.79
N ASP A 515 18.73 -22.13 7.53
CA ASP A 515 17.90 -21.44 6.54
C ASP A 515 16.80 -22.37 5.96
N LEU A 516 15.90 -21.79 5.17
CA LEU A 516 14.74 -22.50 4.62
C LEU A 516 15.14 -23.66 3.69
N ASP A 517 16.21 -23.48 2.90
CA ASP A 517 16.69 -24.51 1.98
C ASP A 517 17.32 -25.68 2.73
N ALA A 518 18.12 -25.42 3.76
CA ALA A 518 18.68 -26.47 4.61
C ALA A 518 17.60 -27.24 5.37
N LEU A 519 16.59 -26.52 5.89
CA LEU A 519 15.45 -27.13 6.59
C LEU A 519 14.60 -28.01 5.67
N THR A 520 14.32 -27.56 4.45
CA THR A 520 13.54 -28.35 3.47
C THR A 520 14.34 -29.57 2.99
N SER A 521 15.64 -29.41 2.74
CA SER A 521 16.54 -30.51 2.34
C SER A 521 16.62 -31.58 3.41
N LEU A 522 16.76 -31.17 4.68
CA LEU A 522 16.77 -32.08 5.84
C LEU A 522 15.51 -32.95 5.89
N VAL A 523 14.32 -32.38 5.61
CA VAL A 523 13.06 -33.13 5.59
C VAL A 523 12.96 -34.07 4.40
N ILE A 524 13.41 -33.64 3.22
CA ILE A 524 13.38 -34.44 1.98
C ILE A 524 14.29 -35.66 2.12
N ASP A 525 15.51 -35.45 2.60
CA ASP A 525 16.53 -36.48 2.79
C ASP A 525 16.12 -37.46 3.89
N SER A 526 15.48 -36.97 4.95
CA SER A 526 14.97 -37.80 6.05
C SER A 526 13.69 -38.57 5.72
N GLY A 527 13.12 -38.42 4.51
CA GLY A 527 11.94 -39.16 4.08
C GLY A 527 10.62 -38.67 4.67
N PHE A 528 10.50 -37.37 4.95
CA PHE A 528 9.29 -36.72 5.46
C PHE A 528 8.76 -37.21 6.83
N PRO A 529 9.61 -37.31 7.88
CA PRO A 529 9.12 -37.70 9.19
C PRO A 529 8.21 -36.61 9.78
N ALA A 530 6.97 -36.97 10.12
CA ALA A 530 5.96 -36.02 10.61
C ALA A 530 6.42 -35.22 11.84
N ALA A 531 7.16 -35.85 12.76
CA ALA A 531 7.72 -35.20 13.94
C ALA A 531 8.76 -34.12 13.58
N LEU A 532 9.60 -34.36 12.58
CA LEU A 532 10.59 -33.37 12.13
C LEU A 532 9.92 -32.18 11.43
N ILE A 533 8.94 -32.45 10.57
CA ILE A 533 8.13 -31.41 9.92
C ILE A 533 7.45 -30.53 10.98
N GLY A 534 6.84 -31.14 12.00
CA GLY A 534 6.22 -30.42 13.12
C GLY A 534 7.23 -29.57 13.90
N ARG A 535 8.41 -30.12 14.24
CA ARG A 535 9.46 -29.37 14.95
C ARG A 535 9.95 -28.15 14.14
N ILE A 536 10.14 -28.31 12.84
CA ILE A 536 10.59 -27.21 11.97
C ILE A 536 9.49 -26.16 11.82
N LEU A 537 8.23 -26.54 11.67
CA LEU A 537 7.11 -25.59 11.62
C LEU A 537 7.02 -24.76 12.89
N LEU A 538 7.14 -25.40 14.06
CA LEU A 538 7.15 -24.70 15.35
C LEU A 538 8.36 -23.76 15.49
N ALA A 539 9.54 -24.19 15.03
CA ALA A 539 10.76 -23.36 15.05
C ALA A 539 10.75 -22.21 14.03
N LEU A 540 10.06 -22.36 12.91
CA LEU A 540 9.86 -21.29 11.94
C LEU A 540 8.84 -20.27 12.45
N ALA A 541 7.75 -20.73 13.08
CA ALA A 541 6.69 -19.86 13.59
C ALA A 541 7.15 -18.84 14.65
N THR A 542 8.29 -19.07 15.31
CA THR A 542 8.86 -18.16 16.32
C THR A 542 9.85 -17.14 15.75
N ARG A 543 10.09 -17.13 14.43
CA ARG A 543 11.02 -16.18 13.76
C ARG A 543 10.32 -14.87 13.39
N GLU A 544 11.12 -13.83 13.13
CA GLU A 544 10.67 -12.46 12.79
C GLU A 544 9.80 -12.40 11.50
N ASN A 545 9.91 -13.39 10.60
CA ASN A 545 9.02 -13.63 9.43
C ASN A 545 8.41 -15.04 9.46
N GLY A 546 8.02 -15.50 10.65
CA GLY A 546 7.77 -16.91 10.91
C GLY A 546 6.59 -17.51 10.16
N VAL A 547 5.55 -16.71 9.89
CA VAL A 547 4.35 -17.14 9.17
C VAL A 547 4.67 -17.38 7.69
N GLU A 548 5.34 -16.43 7.02
CA GLU A 548 5.78 -16.54 5.63
C GLU A 548 6.73 -17.72 5.45
N ALA A 549 7.70 -17.87 6.35
CA ALA A 549 8.66 -18.96 6.30
C ALA A 549 7.99 -20.32 6.52
N ALA A 550 7.02 -20.42 7.45
CA ALA A 550 6.26 -21.65 7.68
C ALA A 550 5.35 -22.01 6.50
N ILE A 551 4.72 -21.02 5.85
CA ILE A 551 3.92 -21.21 4.63
C ILE A 551 4.80 -21.71 3.49
N ALA A 552 5.93 -21.04 3.24
CA ALA A 552 6.88 -21.42 2.18
C ALA A 552 7.44 -22.83 2.42
N PHE A 553 7.86 -23.13 3.65
CA PHE A 553 8.30 -24.46 4.06
C PHE A 553 7.23 -25.53 3.81
N SER A 554 6.00 -25.28 4.27
CA SER A 554 4.87 -26.22 4.07
C SER A 554 4.58 -26.47 2.60
N ALA A 555 4.61 -25.42 1.77
CA ALA A 555 4.38 -25.52 0.33
C ALA A 555 5.47 -26.33 -0.38
N ILE A 556 6.75 -26.11 -0.05
CA ILE A 556 7.89 -26.85 -0.60
C ILE A 556 7.81 -28.34 -0.21
N VAL A 557 7.59 -28.62 1.08
CA VAL A 557 7.47 -30.00 1.59
C VAL A 557 6.28 -30.72 0.94
N ALA A 558 5.11 -30.08 0.83
CA ALA A 558 3.94 -30.65 0.18
C ALA A 558 4.18 -30.97 -1.31
N LYS A 559 4.86 -30.07 -2.04
CA LYS A 559 5.26 -30.29 -3.44
C LYS A 559 6.24 -31.47 -3.57
N ALA A 560 7.23 -31.56 -2.68
CA ALA A 560 8.22 -32.64 -2.67
C ALA A 560 7.56 -34.01 -2.38
N VAL A 561 6.64 -34.09 -1.42
CA VAL A 561 5.86 -35.31 -1.13
C VAL A 561 5.06 -35.75 -2.35
N ARG A 562 4.34 -34.81 -3.01
CA ARG A 562 3.57 -35.10 -4.23
C ARG A 562 4.46 -35.59 -5.37
N SER A 563 5.65 -35.01 -5.53
CA SER A 563 6.60 -35.42 -6.58
C SER A 563 7.16 -36.83 -6.32
N ARG A 564 7.46 -37.18 -5.06
CA ARG A 564 7.98 -38.51 -4.70
C ARG A 564 6.92 -39.60 -4.89
N ARG A 565 5.65 -39.33 -4.54
CA ARG A 565 4.53 -40.26 -4.75
C ARG A 565 4.15 -40.49 -6.22
N LYS A 566 4.50 -39.57 -7.13
CA LYS A 566 4.30 -39.73 -8.58
C LYS A 566 5.41 -40.55 -9.26
N ARG A 567 6.52 -40.81 -8.57
CA ARG A 567 7.68 -41.59 -9.06
C ARG A 567 7.69 -43.03 -8.55
N VAL A 568 6.70 -43.43 -7.75
CA VAL A 568 6.50 -44.79 -7.24
C VAL A 568 5.40 -45.47 -8.03
#